data_AF-A0A957NA96-F1
#
_entry.id   AF-A0A957NA96-F1
#
_cell.length_a   1.000
_cell.length_b   1.000
_cell.length_c   1.000
_cell.angle_alpha   90.00
_cell.angle_beta   90.00
_cell.angle_gamma   90.00
#
_symmetry.space_group_name_H-M   'P 1'
#
loop_
_entity.id
_entity.type
_entity.pdbx_description
1 polymer ?
#
loop_
_entity_poly.entity_id
_entity_poly.type
_entity_poly.pdbx_seq_one_letter_code
_entity_poly.pdbx_strand_id
1 'polypeptide(L)'
;LRLGSGGDYDPDDGLVDWMMTTSKFNGPAKDESMAFGYFSDAEVDQLIEQERVETDLDKRKELVQRANQITSDKVASAFLFHPVDILVYRTTVNYPDVSRIPGLVDLDRVTLAG
;
A
#
# COMPACT_ATOMS: atom_id res chain seq x y z
N LEU A 1 -4.93 -16.63 6.31
CA LEU A 1 -3.57 -16.05 6.17
C LEU A 1 -3.37 -15.65 4.72
N ARG A 2 -3.25 -14.34 4.44
CA ARG A 2 -2.88 -13.87 3.09
C ARG A 2 -1.36 -14.00 2.91
N LEU A 3 -0.96 -14.61 1.80
CA LEU A 3 0.42 -14.69 1.33
C LEU A 3 0.55 -13.72 0.15
N GLY A 4 1.42 -12.71 0.23
CA GLY A 4 1.56 -11.72 -0.85
C GLY A 4 2.60 -10.65 -0.58
N SER A 5 2.90 -9.85 -1.60
CA SER A 5 3.69 -8.62 -1.48
C SER A 5 2.86 -7.54 -0.77
N GLY A 6 3.53 -6.60 -0.10
CA GLY A 6 2.92 -5.34 0.37
C GLY A 6 2.28 -4.57 -0.79
N GLY A 7 1.41 -3.61 -0.47
CA GLY A 7 0.62 -2.80 -1.42
C GLY A 7 1.47 -2.02 -2.41
N ASP A 8 0.87 -1.03 -3.07
CA ASP A 8 1.68 -0.11 -3.85
C ASP A 8 2.68 0.66 -2.96
N TYR A 9 3.51 1.49 -3.56
CA TYR A 9 4.64 2.10 -2.86
C TYR A 9 4.25 3.30 -1.97
N ASP A 10 2.96 3.63 -1.89
CA ASP A 10 2.48 4.65 -0.97
C ASP A 10 2.36 4.08 0.45
N PRO A 11 2.92 4.76 1.47
CA PRO A 11 3.18 4.17 2.78
C PRO A 11 1.92 3.76 3.57
N ASP A 12 0.76 4.34 3.26
CA ASP A 12 -0.53 4.02 3.88
C ASP A 12 -1.49 3.23 2.96
N ASP A 13 -1.18 3.11 1.66
CA ASP A 13 -2.12 2.53 0.69
C ASP A 13 -2.37 1.05 0.97
N GLY A 14 -1.34 0.27 1.31
CA GLY A 14 -1.53 -1.11 1.75
C GLY A 14 -2.42 -1.27 3.00
N LEU A 15 -2.49 -0.27 3.88
CA LEU A 15 -3.40 -0.26 5.03
C LEU A 15 -4.82 0.13 4.62
N VAL A 16 -4.98 1.21 3.86
CA VAL A 16 -6.27 1.68 3.34
C VAL A 16 -6.93 0.62 2.46
N ASP A 17 -6.14 0.07 1.53
CA ASP A 17 -6.62 -0.88 0.54
C ASP A 17 -6.94 -2.22 1.14
N TRP A 18 -6.22 -2.70 2.15
CA TRP A 18 -6.37 -4.09 2.62
C TRP A 18 -6.82 -4.25 4.06
N MET A 19 -6.63 -3.24 4.91
CA MET A 19 -6.81 -3.36 6.35
C MET A 19 -8.03 -2.60 6.88
N MET A 20 -8.64 -1.71 6.08
CA MET A 20 -9.91 -1.08 6.43
C MET A 20 -11.09 -2.05 6.28
N THR A 21 -12.04 -1.98 7.21
CA THR A 21 -13.30 -2.75 7.16
C THR A 21 -14.11 -2.50 5.87
N THR A 22 -13.98 -1.31 5.30
CA THR A 22 -14.65 -0.86 4.07
C THR A 22 -13.80 -1.02 2.80
N SER A 23 -12.63 -1.65 2.91
CA SER A 23 -11.72 -1.91 1.79
C SER A 23 -12.44 -2.44 0.54
N LYS A 24 -12.05 -1.90 -0.62
CA LYS A 24 -12.54 -2.33 -1.94
C LYS A 24 -11.96 -3.68 -2.38
N PHE A 25 -10.85 -4.11 -1.78
CA PHE A 25 -10.20 -5.40 -2.08
C PHE A 25 -10.82 -6.59 -1.36
N ASN A 26 -11.85 -6.34 -0.55
CA ASN A 26 -12.74 -7.36 0.01
C ASN A 26 -13.54 -8.17 -1.02
N GLY A 27 -13.64 -7.66 -2.26
CA GLY A 27 -14.49 -8.24 -3.28
C GLY A 27 -15.99 -8.09 -2.99
N PRO A 28 -16.85 -8.28 -4.00
CA PRO A 28 -18.31 -8.11 -3.87
C PRO A 28 -19.00 -9.23 -3.09
N ALA A 29 -18.33 -10.36 -2.86
CA ALA A 29 -18.85 -11.52 -2.14
C ALA A 29 -18.46 -11.54 -0.65
N LYS A 30 -18.18 -10.37 -0.07
CA LYS A 30 -17.79 -10.25 1.34
C LYS A 30 -18.93 -10.77 2.24
N ASP A 31 -18.56 -11.56 3.23
CA ASP A 31 -19.46 -11.91 4.33
C ASP A 31 -19.45 -10.76 5.35
N GLU A 32 -20.60 -10.10 5.54
CA GLU A 32 -20.74 -8.98 6.48
C GLU A 32 -20.68 -9.40 7.96
N SER A 33 -20.87 -10.70 8.24
CA SER A 33 -20.76 -11.25 9.59
C SER A 33 -19.31 -11.53 9.99
N MET A 34 -18.42 -11.60 9.00
CA MET A 34 -16.99 -11.70 9.23
C MET A 34 -16.39 -10.31 9.11
N ALA A 35 -15.49 -10.02 10.02
CA ALA A 35 -14.79 -8.75 10.09
C ALA A 35 -13.79 -8.71 8.92
N PHE A 36 -14.27 -8.60 7.67
CA PHE A 36 -13.56 -8.98 6.43
C PHE A 36 -13.49 -10.51 6.31
N GLY A 37 -13.23 -11.02 5.10
CA GLY A 37 -12.89 -12.43 4.96
C GLY A 37 -11.74 -12.90 5.87
N TYR A 38 -10.89 -12.00 6.41
CA TYR A 38 -9.83 -12.31 7.40
C TYR A 38 -9.31 -11.19 8.35
N PHE A 39 -9.50 -9.87 8.15
CA PHE A 39 -9.05 -8.81 9.08
C PHE A 39 -9.97 -7.56 9.14
N SER A 40 -10.45 -7.20 10.33
CA SER A 40 -11.08 -5.91 10.61
C SER A 40 -10.88 -5.56 12.07
N ASP A 41 -10.61 -4.29 12.31
CA ASP A 41 -10.31 -3.74 13.61
C ASP A 41 -10.77 -2.28 13.67
N ALA A 42 -11.64 -1.98 14.63
CA ALA A 42 -12.22 -0.64 14.76
C ALA A 42 -11.19 0.43 15.14
N GLU A 43 -10.10 0.06 15.84
CA GLU A 43 -9.00 0.98 16.14
C GLU A 43 -8.18 1.26 14.88
N VAL A 44 -7.90 0.25 14.06
CA VAL A 44 -7.24 0.43 12.76
C VAL A 44 -8.07 1.33 11.84
N ASP A 45 -9.38 1.11 11.73
CA ASP A 45 -10.27 1.97 10.94
C ASP A 45 -10.22 3.44 11.44
N GLN A 46 -10.22 3.64 12.76
CA GLN A 46 -10.13 4.99 13.35
C GLN A 46 -8.79 5.67 13.06
N LEU A 47 -7.68 4.93 13.18
CA LEU A 47 -6.34 5.45 12.90
C LEU A 47 -6.21 5.86 11.42
N ILE A 48 -6.74 5.04 10.50
CA ILE A 48 -6.71 5.31 9.06
C ILE A 48 -7.61 6.51 8.68
N GLU A 49 -8.79 6.65 9.31
CA GLU A 49 -9.59 7.86 9.07
C GLU A 49 -8.94 9.13 9.66
N GLN A 50 -8.22 8.99 10.77
CA GLN A 50 -7.51 10.11 11.38
C GLN A 50 -6.30 10.56 10.55
N GLU A 51 -5.47 9.62 10.08
CA GLU A 51 -4.29 9.95 9.27
C GLU A 51 -4.68 10.62 7.94
N ARG A 52 -5.84 10.27 7.38
CA ARG A 52 -6.36 10.81 6.12
C ARG A 52 -6.53 12.33 6.14
N VAL A 53 -6.84 12.90 7.31
CA VAL A 53 -7.11 14.32 7.49
C VAL A 53 -6.07 15.03 8.35
N GLU A 54 -5.06 14.32 8.85
CA GLU A 54 -3.98 14.87 9.66
C GLU A 54 -2.98 15.65 8.79
N THR A 55 -2.70 16.89 9.19
CA THR A 55 -1.84 17.81 8.42
C THR A 55 -0.43 17.88 8.99
N ASP A 56 -0.23 17.50 10.25
CA ASP A 56 1.10 17.35 10.85
C ASP A 56 1.74 16.04 10.39
N LEU A 57 2.90 16.13 9.72
CA LEU A 57 3.54 14.97 9.11
C LEU A 57 4.09 13.96 10.13
N ASP A 58 4.63 14.43 11.25
CA ASP A 58 5.18 13.55 12.28
C ASP A 58 4.05 12.79 12.98
N LYS A 59 2.94 13.49 13.23
CA LYS A 59 1.74 12.87 13.78
C LYS A 59 1.07 11.92 12.81
N ARG A 60 0.94 12.29 11.52
CA ARG A 60 0.41 11.39 10.48
C ARG A 60 1.24 10.10 10.40
N LYS A 61 2.57 10.22 10.41
CA LYS A 61 3.48 9.07 10.43
C LYS A 61 3.25 8.17 11.65
N GLU A 62 3.05 8.74 12.84
CA GLU A 62 2.77 7.95 14.05
C GLU A 62 1.46 7.16 13.90
N LEU A 63 0.41 7.76 13.33
CA LEU A 63 -0.87 7.09 13.09
C LEU A 63 -0.72 5.89 12.14
N VAL A 64 -0.02 6.08 11.00
CA VAL A 64 0.30 5.00 10.04
C VAL A 64 1.05 3.86 10.74
N GLN A 65 2.09 4.20 11.52
CA GLN A 65 2.91 3.21 12.22
C GLN A 65 2.11 2.42 13.25
N ARG A 66 1.19 3.07 13.96
CA ARG A 66 0.30 2.40 14.92
C ARG A 66 -0.68 1.46 14.23
N ALA A 67 -1.31 1.90 13.14
CA ALA A 67 -2.20 1.05 12.35
C ALA A 67 -1.44 -0.18 11.81
N ASN A 68 -0.23 0.02 11.28
CA ASN A 68 0.63 -1.06 10.80
C ASN A 68 1.08 -2.03 11.90
N GLN A 69 1.36 -1.52 13.11
CA GLN A 69 1.70 -2.36 14.26
C GLN A 69 0.55 -3.29 14.64
N ILE A 70 -0.67 -2.75 14.74
CA ILE A 70 -1.87 -3.53 15.11
C ILE A 70 -2.15 -4.62 14.06
N THR A 71 -2.09 -4.28 12.77
CA THR A 71 -2.32 -5.25 11.68
C THR A 71 -1.26 -6.35 11.67
N SER A 72 -0.01 -6.00 11.97
CA SER A 72 1.12 -6.93 12.07
C SER A 72 1.00 -7.85 13.29
N ASP A 73 0.69 -7.31 14.47
CA ASP A 73 0.54 -8.08 15.71
C ASP A 73 -0.62 -9.08 15.62
N LYS A 74 -1.66 -8.73 14.86
CA LYS A 74 -2.80 -9.62 14.56
C LYS A 74 -2.56 -10.57 13.40
N VAL A 75 -1.38 -10.52 12.79
CA VAL A 75 -0.95 -11.41 11.69
C VAL A 75 -1.95 -11.34 10.51
N ALA A 76 -2.40 -10.12 10.17
CA ALA A 76 -3.33 -9.88 9.07
C ALA A 76 -2.78 -10.41 7.73
N SER A 77 -1.46 -10.34 7.56
CA SER A 77 -0.71 -10.80 6.39
C SER A 77 0.59 -11.49 6.80
N ALA A 78 1.05 -12.45 6.00
CA ALA A 78 2.44 -12.91 6.04
C ALA A 78 3.25 -12.15 4.99
N PHE A 79 4.13 -11.25 5.43
CA PHE A 79 5.07 -10.56 4.56
C PHE A 79 6.19 -11.51 4.14
N LEU A 80 6.31 -11.74 2.83
CA LEU A 80 7.31 -12.66 2.27
C LEU A 80 8.56 -11.92 1.76
N PHE A 81 8.37 -10.83 1.01
CA PHE A 81 9.44 -10.00 0.45
C PHE A 81 8.87 -8.67 -0.06
N HIS A 82 9.76 -7.71 -0.35
CA HIS A 82 9.44 -6.52 -1.13
C HIS A 82 9.77 -6.82 -2.60
N PRO A 83 8.81 -6.72 -3.54
CA PRO A 83 9.08 -7.00 -4.94
C PRO A 83 10.06 -5.98 -5.53
N VAL A 84 10.67 -6.34 -6.63
CA VAL A 84 11.48 -5.43 -7.46
C VAL A 84 10.79 -5.28 -8.81
N ASP A 85 10.70 -4.04 -9.30
CA ASP A 85 10.15 -3.76 -10.62
C ASP A 85 11.25 -3.86 -11.67
N ILE A 86 11.16 -4.92 -12.47
CA ILE A 86 12.13 -5.21 -13.53
C ILE A 86 11.61 -4.59 -14.83
N LEU A 87 12.28 -3.53 -15.29
CA LEU A 87 11.98 -2.89 -16.57
C LEU A 87 13.01 -3.31 -17.64
N VAL A 88 12.54 -3.93 -18.71
CA VAL A 88 13.35 -4.27 -19.89
C VAL A 88 12.92 -3.39 -21.06
N TYR A 89 13.83 -2.61 -21.62
CA TYR A 89 13.55 -1.65 -22.68
C TYR A 89 14.65 -1.59 -23.73
N ARG A 90 14.36 -0.98 -24.89
CA ARG A 90 15.35 -0.80 -25.97
C ARG A 90 16.45 0.16 -25.51
N THR A 91 17.69 -0.09 -25.92
CA THR A 91 18.84 0.78 -25.61
C THR A 91 18.70 2.21 -26.13
N THR A 92 17.78 2.44 -27.09
CA THR A 92 17.47 3.78 -27.62
C THR A 92 16.45 4.54 -26.78
N VAL A 93 15.89 3.95 -25.73
CA VAL A 93 14.91 4.60 -24.85
C VAL A 93 15.62 4.93 -23.54
N ASN A 94 15.53 6.16 -23.07
CA ASN A 94 16.14 6.58 -21.80
C ASN A 94 15.03 6.90 -20.80
N TYR A 95 15.01 6.15 -19.71
CA TYR A 95 14.21 6.46 -18.52
C TYR A 95 15.08 7.27 -17.52
N PRO A 96 14.47 8.11 -16.67
CA PRO A 96 15.20 8.70 -15.54
C PRO A 96 15.66 7.60 -14.56
N ASP A 97 16.82 7.80 -13.95
CA ASP A 97 17.39 6.85 -12.96
C ASP A 97 16.48 6.64 -11.73
N VAL A 98 15.65 7.64 -11.42
CA VAL A 98 14.70 7.63 -10.31
C VAL A 98 13.35 8.14 -10.80
N SER A 99 12.34 7.27 -10.69
CA SER A 99 10.93 7.62 -10.87
C SER A 99 10.42 8.40 -9.66
N ARG A 100 9.46 9.29 -9.88
CA ARG A 100 8.82 10.03 -8.77
C ARG A 100 8.01 9.11 -7.86
N ILE A 101 7.35 8.11 -8.43
CA ILE A 101 6.59 7.08 -7.73
C ILE A 101 7.37 5.77 -7.90
N PRO A 102 7.79 5.10 -6.81
CA PRO A 102 8.49 3.83 -6.94
C PRO A 102 7.60 2.81 -7.67
N GLY A 103 8.24 1.97 -8.49
CA GLY A 103 7.57 0.96 -9.31
C GLY A 103 6.75 1.46 -10.51
N LEU A 104 6.64 2.77 -10.71
CA LEU A 104 6.05 3.34 -11.92
C LEU A 104 7.13 3.92 -12.85
N VAL A 105 6.73 4.19 -14.10
CA VAL A 105 7.57 4.82 -15.11
C VAL A 105 7.08 6.24 -15.40
N ASP A 106 7.95 7.22 -15.23
CA ASP A 106 7.67 8.63 -15.57
C ASP A 106 7.69 8.83 -17.10
N LEU A 107 6.65 8.38 -17.81
CA LEU A 107 6.59 8.43 -19.29
C LEU A 107 6.73 9.86 -19.84
N ASP A 108 6.37 10.88 -19.07
CA ASP A 108 6.56 12.30 -19.39
C ASP A 108 8.04 12.71 -19.44
N ARG A 109 8.94 11.92 -18.85
CA ARG A 109 10.38 12.17 -18.76
C ARG A 109 11.21 11.22 -19.63
N VAL A 110 10.55 10.31 -20.35
CA VAL A 110 11.22 9.35 -21.23
C VAL A 110 11.71 10.06 -22.48
N THR A 111 12.95 9.79 -22.88
CA THR A 111 13.53 10.33 -24.13
C THR A 111 14.02 9.20 -25.03
N LEU A 112 14.29 9.54 -26.29
CA LEU A 112 14.97 8.64 -27.22
C LEU A 112 16.41 9.09 -27.42
N ALA A 113 17.36 8.16 -27.31
CA ALA A 113 18.72 8.38 -27.80
C ALA A 113 18.69 8.35 -29.33
N GLY A 114 19.27 9.39 -29.95
CA GLY A 114 19.51 9.46 -31.39
C GLY A 114 20.72 8.63 -31.82
#